data_AF-A0A4U7KN63-F1
#
_entry.id   AF-A0A4U7KN63-F1
#
_cell.length_a   1.000
_cell.length_b   1.000
_cell.length_c   1.000
_cell.angle_alpha   90.00
_cell.angle_beta   90.00
_cell.angle_gamma   90.00
#
_symmetry.space_group_name_H-M   'P 1'
#
loop_
_entity.id
_entity.type
_entity.pdbx_description
1 polymer ?
#
loop_
_entity_poly.entity_id
_entity_poly.type
_entity_poly.pdbx_seq_one_letter_code
_entity_poly.pdbx_strand_id
1 'polypeptide(L)'
;MRVISDAEVQTDILPRITLSALLQSQAVALHSIQGGAESGSNREGAQCPARLSLRTPRYTQLFMPARTHTPDSVVKIVSVPRPGAGGVSGIHGVNLVLDDATGRLSHVVDSTCLTALRTAAGSLASSILALGRLQEQVGSAVVFGDGAQAVFHVWLHMRYFAGLREITVVVGSHKQLSLEEVDDKQQRFATQLESLLSWTPKEYSIKCIRGRDGESVTRALQSASLVFTCTPSSTALFAHSDLAGGPKRKHICAVGSYTPSMCELPRDLICAAAAMSGALVVDSAEACATEAGCLLQALPSAEAVRTRCVELGALLPKPEAGGGEGYVQLVEREARVCGVGEGAGGSVTSVFKSVGVGVQDVEITKLVVSLAGDVGVDVAF
;
A
#
# COMPACT_ATOMS: atom_id res chain seq x y z
N MET A 1 -28.93 -9.25 3.87
CA MET A 1 -27.55 -8.77 3.73
C MET A 1 -27.54 -7.55 2.82
N ARG A 2 -26.58 -6.64 2.95
CA ARG A 2 -26.45 -5.47 2.07
C ARG A 2 -25.34 -5.69 1.04
N VAL A 3 -25.60 -5.37 -0.21
CA VAL A 3 -24.63 -5.49 -1.32
C VAL A 3 -24.18 -4.10 -1.76
N ILE A 4 -22.88 -3.86 -1.78
CA ILE A 4 -22.26 -2.57 -2.15
C ILE A 4 -21.35 -2.80 -3.36
N SER A 5 -21.65 -2.13 -4.46
CA SER A 5 -20.90 -2.19 -5.72
C SER A 5 -19.62 -1.34 -5.69
N ASP A 6 -18.69 -1.59 -6.62
CA ASP A 6 -17.47 -0.78 -6.74
C ASP A 6 -17.77 0.68 -7.09
N ALA A 7 -18.80 0.93 -7.91
CA ALA A 7 -19.24 2.27 -8.25
C ALA A 7 -19.66 3.03 -6.98
N GLU A 8 -20.54 2.45 -6.17
CA GLU A 8 -21.00 3.03 -4.90
C GLU A 8 -19.85 3.23 -3.90
N VAL A 9 -18.90 2.28 -3.82
CA VAL A 9 -17.68 2.47 -3.02
C VAL A 9 -16.95 3.73 -3.49
N GLN A 10 -16.67 3.85 -4.79
CA GLN A 10 -15.88 4.94 -5.35
C GLN A 10 -16.59 6.31 -5.28
N THR A 11 -17.88 6.38 -5.60
CA THR A 11 -18.62 7.64 -5.71
C THR A 11 -19.21 8.13 -4.40
N ASP A 12 -19.68 7.22 -3.55
CA ASP A 12 -20.48 7.59 -2.37
C ASP A 12 -19.71 7.41 -1.07
N ILE A 13 -18.80 6.42 -0.99
CA ILE A 13 -18.12 6.06 0.27
C ILE A 13 -16.70 6.64 0.35
N LEU A 14 -15.87 6.47 -0.68
CA LEU A 14 -14.48 6.97 -0.67
C LEU A 14 -14.38 8.48 -0.34
N PRO A 15 -15.24 9.36 -0.87
CA PRO A 15 -15.18 10.79 -0.54
C PRO A 15 -15.44 11.10 0.94
N ARG A 16 -16.12 10.20 1.67
CA ARG A 16 -16.41 10.34 3.11
C ARG A 16 -15.25 9.87 4.00
N ILE A 17 -14.28 9.12 3.45
CA ILE A 17 -13.15 8.60 4.20
C ILE A 17 -12.13 9.72 4.47
N THR A 18 -11.99 10.09 5.75
CA THR A 18 -10.90 10.97 6.20
C THR A 18 -9.57 10.21 6.26
N LEU A 19 -8.45 10.92 6.09
CA LEU A 19 -7.13 10.32 6.27
C LEU A 19 -6.97 9.73 7.68
N SER A 20 -7.49 10.40 8.72
CA SER A 20 -7.43 9.91 10.09
C SER A 20 -8.17 8.58 10.26
N ALA A 21 -9.40 8.46 9.77
CA ALA A 21 -10.15 7.21 9.87
C ALA A 21 -9.48 6.07 9.08
N LEU A 22 -8.92 6.39 7.90
CA LEU A 22 -8.21 5.42 7.07
C LEU A 22 -6.92 4.91 7.72
N LEU A 23 -6.08 5.82 8.23
CA LEU A 23 -4.84 5.45 8.90
C LEU A 23 -5.11 4.70 10.21
N GLN A 24 -6.15 5.10 10.96
CA GLN A 24 -6.55 4.42 12.18
C GLN A 24 -7.03 2.99 11.89
N SER A 25 -7.88 2.80 10.86
CA SER A 25 -8.31 1.48 10.38
C SER A 25 -7.11 0.58 10.07
N GLN A 26 -6.10 1.08 9.35
CA GLN A 26 -4.91 0.29 9.05
C GLN A 26 -4.01 0.07 10.26
N ALA A 27 -3.99 0.98 11.23
CA ALA A 27 -3.30 0.76 12.49
C ALA A 27 -3.93 -0.36 13.32
N VAL A 28 -5.27 -0.45 13.37
CA VAL A 28 -5.99 -1.59 13.99
C VAL A 28 -5.54 -2.90 13.36
N ALA A 29 -5.50 -2.96 12.03
CA ALA A 29 -5.07 -4.14 11.29
C ALA A 29 -3.62 -4.52 11.62
N LEU A 30 -2.69 -3.57 11.57
CA LEU A 30 -1.26 -3.85 11.78
C LEU A 30 -0.93 -4.22 13.23
N HIS A 31 -1.54 -3.56 14.22
CA HIS A 31 -1.40 -3.92 15.63
C HIS A 31 -1.95 -5.33 15.93
N SER A 32 -3.00 -5.74 15.22
CA SER A 32 -3.59 -7.08 15.37
C SER A 32 -2.60 -8.22 15.07
N ILE A 33 -1.62 -7.98 14.20
CA ILE A 33 -0.63 -8.98 13.78
C ILE A 33 0.41 -9.21 14.87
N GLN A 34 0.73 -8.16 15.64
CA GLN A 34 1.80 -8.18 16.63
C GLN A 34 1.43 -9.00 17.88
N GLY A 35 0.14 -9.06 18.22
CA GLY A 35 -0.37 -9.77 19.39
C GLY A 35 -0.58 -11.28 19.20
N GLY A 36 -0.34 -11.83 18.00
CA GLY A 36 -0.65 -13.23 17.68
C GLY A 36 0.36 -14.27 18.15
N ALA A 37 1.57 -13.85 18.54
CA ALA A 37 2.65 -14.78 18.91
C ALA A 37 2.65 -15.16 20.40
N GLU A 38 2.01 -14.37 21.28
CA GLU A 38 2.05 -14.58 22.72
C GLU A 38 0.69 -14.25 23.38
N SER A 39 -0.19 -15.24 23.56
CA SER A 39 -0.84 -15.45 24.87
C SER A 39 -1.67 -16.74 24.88
N GLY A 40 -1.38 -17.62 25.85
CA GLY A 40 -2.30 -18.64 26.32
C GLY A 40 -3.42 -18.06 27.19
N SER A 41 -4.03 -16.95 26.75
CA SER A 41 -5.14 -16.31 27.45
C SER A 41 -6.38 -16.27 26.56
N ASN A 42 -7.55 -16.55 27.12
CA ASN A 42 -8.88 -16.65 26.49
C ASN A 42 -9.40 -15.37 25.78
N ARG A 43 -8.54 -14.47 25.32
CA ARG A 43 -8.92 -13.45 24.33
C ARG A 43 -8.78 -14.09 22.95
N GLU A 44 -9.88 -14.18 22.21
CA GLU A 44 -9.83 -14.58 20.81
C GLU A 44 -8.99 -13.55 20.04
N GLY A 45 -7.70 -13.83 19.89
CA GLY A 45 -6.76 -12.96 19.21
C GLY A 45 -7.06 -12.84 17.72
N ALA A 46 -6.32 -11.97 17.03
CA ALA A 46 -6.43 -11.86 15.59
C ALA A 46 -6.12 -13.19 14.90
N GLN A 47 -6.91 -13.52 13.87
CA GLN A 47 -6.80 -14.75 13.11
C GLN A 47 -6.58 -14.38 11.65
N CYS A 48 -5.43 -14.74 11.09
CA CYS A 48 -5.09 -14.49 9.69
C CYS A 48 -4.46 -15.76 9.10
N PRO A 49 -5.25 -16.83 8.87
CA PRO A 49 -4.75 -18.05 8.25
C PRO A 49 -4.15 -17.80 6.86
N ALA A 50 -3.33 -18.73 6.39
CA ALA A 50 -2.77 -18.67 5.05
C ALA A 50 -3.87 -18.63 3.97
N ARG A 51 -3.64 -17.84 2.92
CA ARG A 51 -4.56 -17.72 1.79
C ARG A 51 -4.77 -19.07 1.10
N LEU A 52 -6.02 -19.45 0.82
CA LEU A 52 -6.35 -20.62 0.03
C LEU A 52 -6.34 -20.26 -1.46
N SER A 53 -5.88 -21.17 -2.32
CA SER A 53 -5.77 -20.92 -3.76
C SER A 53 -6.46 -22.00 -4.58
N LEU A 54 -7.32 -21.58 -5.52
CA LEU A 54 -7.87 -22.42 -6.57
C LEU A 54 -7.35 -21.93 -7.93
N ARG A 55 -6.97 -22.86 -8.81
CA ARG A 55 -6.49 -22.56 -10.16
C ARG A 55 -7.58 -22.89 -11.17
N THR A 56 -7.98 -21.89 -11.95
CA THR A 56 -8.81 -22.05 -13.14
C THR A 56 -7.94 -21.91 -14.40
N PRO A 57 -8.46 -22.17 -15.62
CA PRO A 57 -7.69 -21.98 -16.85
C PRO A 57 -7.16 -20.55 -17.02
N ARG A 58 -7.94 -19.53 -16.63
CA ARG A 58 -7.59 -18.11 -16.83
C ARG A 58 -7.24 -17.34 -15.57
N TYR A 59 -7.56 -17.86 -14.38
CA TYR A 59 -7.37 -17.13 -13.12
C TYR A 59 -6.79 -18.02 -12.01
N THR A 60 -6.09 -17.37 -11.10
CA THR A 60 -5.86 -17.88 -9.75
C THR A 60 -6.85 -17.19 -8.82
N GLN A 61 -7.74 -17.95 -8.21
CA GLN A 61 -8.69 -17.46 -7.21
C GLN A 61 -8.06 -17.62 -5.83
N LEU A 62 -8.13 -16.57 -5.02
CA LEU A 62 -7.60 -16.53 -3.66
C LEU A 62 -8.74 -16.27 -2.68
N PHE A 63 -8.76 -17.05 -1.60
CA PHE A 63 -9.69 -16.88 -0.48
C PHE A 63 -8.88 -16.55 0.76
N MET A 64 -9.17 -15.41 1.36
CA MET A 64 -8.38 -14.81 2.42
C MET A 64 -9.30 -14.48 3.60
N PRO A 65 -9.70 -15.48 4.41
CA PRO A 65 -10.44 -15.25 5.63
C PRO A 65 -9.53 -14.63 6.68
N ALA A 66 -10.00 -13.60 7.37
CA ALA A 66 -9.29 -13.00 8.49
C ALA A 66 -10.24 -12.35 9.50
N ARG A 67 -9.76 -12.21 10.73
CA ARG A 67 -10.38 -11.49 11.84
C ARG A 67 -9.29 -10.74 12.61
N THR A 68 -9.61 -9.54 13.05
CA THR A 68 -8.75 -8.71 13.92
C THR A 68 -9.22 -8.83 15.37
N HIS A 69 -8.65 -8.06 16.29
CA HIS A 69 -9.17 -8.00 17.66
C HIS A 69 -10.50 -7.24 17.78
N THR A 70 -10.99 -6.62 16.70
CA THR A 70 -12.30 -5.96 16.66
C THR A 70 -13.37 -6.91 16.13
N PRO A 71 -14.65 -6.72 16.52
CA PRO A 71 -15.76 -7.59 16.08
C PRO A 71 -15.84 -7.73 14.56
N ASP A 72 -16.45 -8.83 14.13
CA ASP A 72 -16.69 -9.25 12.75
C ASP A 72 -15.44 -9.79 12.03
N SER A 73 -15.69 -10.76 11.15
CA SER A 73 -14.69 -11.36 10.28
C SER A 73 -14.97 -11.03 8.82
N VAL A 74 -13.92 -11.03 8.00
CA VAL A 74 -14.03 -10.79 6.57
C VAL A 74 -13.40 -11.93 5.80
N VAL A 75 -14.10 -12.40 4.77
CA VAL A 75 -13.53 -13.29 3.76
C VAL A 75 -13.39 -12.51 2.47
N LYS A 76 -12.15 -12.24 2.06
CA LYS A 76 -11.86 -11.69 0.75
C LYS A 76 -11.72 -12.81 -0.27
N ILE A 77 -12.44 -12.67 -1.38
CA ILE A 77 -12.38 -13.57 -2.53
C ILE A 77 -11.91 -12.74 -3.72
N VAL A 78 -10.75 -13.07 -4.29
CA VAL A 78 -10.14 -12.28 -5.36
C VAL A 78 -9.61 -13.17 -6.49
N SER A 79 -9.81 -12.74 -7.73
CA SER A 79 -9.37 -13.46 -8.93
C SER A 79 -8.26 -12.69 -9.64
N VAL A 80 -7.06 -13.30 -9.70
CA VAL A 80 -5.89 -12.73 -10.37
C VAL A 80 -5.71 -13.41 -11.74
N PRO A 81 -5.66 -12.66 -12.86
CA PRO A 81 -5.41 -13.23 -14.18
C PRO A 81 -4.10 -14.03 -14.23
N ARG A 82 -4.13 -15.19 -14.89
CA ARG A 82 -2.92 -15.97 -15.16
C ARG A 82 -2.16 -15.39 -16.36
N PRO A 83 -0.82 -15.55 -16.43
CA PRO A 83 -0.07 -15.19 -17.62
C PRO A 83 -0.67 -15.83 -18.88
N GLY A 84 -0.88 -15.04 -19.92
CA GLY A 84 -1.47 -15.51 -21.19
C GLY A 84 -2.99 -15.62 -21.21
N ALA A 85 -3.71 -15.19 -20.17
CA ALA A 85 -5.17 -15.31 -20.10
C ALA A 85 -5.97 -14.49 -21.15
N GLY A 86 -5.32 -13.59 -21.90
CA GLY A 86 -5.89 -12.85 -23.03
C GLY A 86 -7.04 -11.89 -22.68
N GLY A 87 -6.83 -10.59 -22.87
CA GLY A 87 -7.91 -9.60 -22.98
C GLY A 87 -8.67 -9.20 -21.70
N VAL A 88 -8.49 -9.87 -20.56
CA VAL A 88 -9.09 -9.42 -19.29
C VAL A 88 -8.04 -8.76 -18.41
N SER A 89 -8.16 -7.43 -18.25
CA SER A 89 -7.36 -6.65 -17.32
C SER A 89 -8.14 -6.44 -16.02
N GLY A 90 -7.41 -6.35 -14.91
CA GLY A 90 -8.00 -6.08 -13.60
C GLY A 90 -7.93 -7.27 -12.64
N ILE A 91 -8.13 -6.95 -11.36
CA ILE A 91 -8.20 -7.90 -10.26
C ILE A 91 -9.58 -7.72 -9.65
N HIS A 92 -10.49 -8.62 -9.96
CA HIS A 92 -11.85 -8.58 -9.44
C HIS A 92 -11.91 -9.28 -8.08
N GLY A 93 -12.63 -8.71 -7.13
CA GLY A 93 -12.83 -9.36 -5.85
C GLY A 93 -13.99 -8.81 -5.05
N VAL A 94 -14.43 -9.58 -4.08
CA VAL A 94 -15.46 -9.21 -3.11
C VAL A 94 -15.00 -9.53 -1.70
N ASN A 95 -15.42 -8.71 -0.76
CA ASN A 95 -15.26 -8.94 0.67
C ASN A 95 -16.62 -9.27 1.27
N LEU A 96 -16.69 -10.41 1.95
CA LEU A 96 -17.86 -10.91 2.66
C LEU A 96 -17.68 -10.60 4.15
N VAL A 97 -18.61 -9.87 4.76
CA VAL A 97 -18.56 -9.51 6.18
C VAL A 97 -19.48 -10.41 6.97
N LEU A 98 -18.95 -11.16 7.93
CA LEU A 98 -19.71 -12.02 8.81
C LEU A 98 -19.80 -11.38 10.19
N ASP A 99 -21.04 -11.20 10.65
CA ASP A 99 -21.36 -10.66 11.96
C ASP A 99 -20.97 -11.66 13.05
N ASP A 100 -20.14 -11.22 14.01
CA ASP A 100 -19.56 -12.08 15.04
C ASP A 100 -20.60 -12.58 16.05
N ALA A 101 -21.65 -11.78 16.30
CA ALA A 101 -22.67 -12.09 17.30
C ALA A 101 -23.71 -13.10 16.81
N THR A 102 -24.06 -13.04 15.52
CA THR A 102 -25.13 -13.84 14.91
C THR A 102 -24.62 -14.91 13.95
N GLY A 103 -23.36 -14.80 13.50
CA GLY A 103 -22.77 -15.66 12.47
C GLY A 103 -23.34 -15.41 11.06
N ARG A 104 -24.19 -14.38 10.88
CA ARG A 104 -24.84 -14.10 9.59
C ARG A 104 -23.93 -13.29 8.68
N LEU A 105 -24.05 -13.53 7.38
CA LEU A 105 -23.48 -12.65 6.35
C LEU A 105 -24.22 -11.30 6.39
N SER A 106 -23.53 -10.24 6.81
CA SER A 106 -24.11 -8.90 6.93
C SER A 106 -23.96 -8.11 5.63
N HIS A 107 -22.77 -8.14 5.01
CA HIS A 107 -22.44 -7.36 3.83
C HIS A 107 -21.67 -8.14 2.77
N VAL A 108 -21.89 -7.78 1.51
CA VAL A 108 -21.07 -8.13 0.35
C VAL A 108 -20.58 -6.84 -0.27
N VAL A 109 -19.27 -6.61 -0.26
CA VAL A 109 -18.67 -5.35 -0.72
C VAL A 109 -17.71 -5.65 -1.86
N ASP A 110 -17.84 -4.97 -3.00
CA ASP A 110 -16.82 -5.05 -4.03
C ASP A 110 -15.47 -4.54 -3.47
N SER A 111 -14.40 -5.29 -3.70
CA SER A 111 -13.08 -5.05 -3.12
C SER A 111 -12.02 -4.67 -4.15
N THR A 112 -12.43 -4.42 -5.40
CA THR A 112 -11.55 -4.11 -6.53
C THR A 112 -10.65 -2.92 -6.21
N CYS A 113 -11.22 -1.81 -5.73
CA CYS A 113 -10.45 -0.64 -5.31
C CYS A 113 -9.93 -0.72 -3.85
N LEU A 114 -10.56 -1.52 -2.98
CA LEU A 114 -10.21 -1.57 -1.55
C LEU A 114 -8.80 -2.07 -1.30
N THR A 115 -8.30 -3.00 -2.13
CA THR A 115 -6.91 -3.46 -2.05
C THR A 115 -5.92 -2.33 -2.34
N ALA A 116 -6.22 -1.46 -3.31
CA ALA A 116 -5.38 -0.31 -3.62
C ALA A 116 -5.43 0.73 -2.50
N LEU A 117 -6.63 0.99 -1.98
CA LEU A 117 -6.86 1.92 -0.88
C LEU A 117 -6.08 1.54 0.39
N ARG A 118 -6.25 0.30 0.88
CA ARG A 118 -5.61 -0.15 2.12
C ARG A 118 -4.09 -0.21 2.00
N THR A 119 -3.57 -0.56 0.83
CA THR A 119 -2.11 -0.64 0.60
C THR A 119 -1.52 0.76 0.55
N ALA A 120 -2.16 1.67 -0.20
CA ALA A 120 -1.75 3.07 -0.26
C ALA A 120 -1.85 3.75 1.13
N ALA A 121 -2.80 3.37 1.97
CA ALA A 121 -2.92 3.87 3.33
C ALA A 121 -1.76 3.42 4.23
N GLY A 122 -1.33 2.16 4.15
CA GLY A 122 -0.12 1.68 4.83
C GLY A 122 1.14 2.41 4.36
N SER A 123 1.29 2.58 3.05
CA SER A 123 2.38 3.37 2.44
C SER A 123 2.35 4.84 2.84
N LEU A 124 1.16 5.42 3.01
CA LEU A 124 1.03 6.80 3.49
C LEU A 124 1.46 6.89 4.95
N ALA A 125 1.04 5.97 5.81
CA ALA A 125 1.48 5.91 7.21
C ALA A 125 3.02 5.83 7.30
N SER A 126 3.67 4.96 6.53
CA SER A 126 5.14 4.87 6.52
C SER A 126 5.80 6.15 5.98
N SER A 127 5.21 6.78 4.95
CA SER A 127 5.69 8.04 4.40
C SER A 127 5.57 9.19 5.38
N ILE A 128 4.50 9.27 6.17
CA ILE A 128 4.35 10.28 7.24
C ILE A 128 5.43 10.10 8.30
N LEU A 129 5.68 8.86 8.73
CA LEU A 129 6.74 8.55 9.70
C LEU A 129 8.13 8.96 9.18
N ALA A 130 8.39 8.74 7.89
CA ALA A 130 9.69 9.01 7.27
C ALA A 130 9.89 10.49 6.88
N LEU A 131 8.85 11.16 6.38
CA LEU A 131 8.94 12.47 5.71
C LEU A 131 7.98 13.52 6.28
N GLY A 132 7.14 13.22 7.27
CA GLY A 132 6.13 14.14 7.80
C GLY A 132 6.72 15.45 8.35
N ARG A 133 7.95 15.43 8.89
CA ARG A 133 8.67 16.67 9.29
C ARG A 133 9.07 17.56 8.12
N LEU A 134 9.13 16.99 6.92
CA LEU A 134 9.50 17.63 5.68
C LEU A 134 8.29 17.77 4.74
N GLN A 135 7.07 17.73 5.28
CA GLN A 135 5.84 17.70 4.48
C GLN A 135 5.80 18.77 3.38
N GLU A 136 6.22 20.01 3.71
CA GLU A 136 6.29 21.14 2.76
C GLU A 136 7.42 21.03 1.72
N GLN A 137 8.44 20.20 1.97
CA GLN A 137 9.58 19.97 1.07
C GLN A 137 9.37 18.78 0.13
N VAL A 138 8.34 17.95 0.37
CA VAL A 138 8.00 16.81 -0.49
C VAL A 138 7.27 17.32 -1.73
N GLY A 139 8.05 17.72 -2.75
CA GLY A 139 7.53 18.32 -3.99
C GLY A 139 7.21 17.34 -5.12
N SER A 140 7.88 16.19 -5.15
CA SER A 140 7.89 15.30 -6.31
C SER A 140 7.91 13.82 -5.93
N ALA A 141 7.27 13.01 -6.78
CA ALA A 141 7.24 11.55 -6.66
C ALA A 141 7.53 10.85 -8.00
N VAL A 142 8.22 9.71 -7.93
CA VAL A 142 8.35 8.76 -9.03
C VAL A 142 7.47 7.55 -8.76
N VAL A 143 6.70 7.13 -9.75
CA VAL A 143 5.76 6.01 -9.65
C VAL A 143 6.10 4.99 -10.73
N PHE A 144 6.50 3.77 -10.36
CA PHE A 144 6.66 2.69 -11.33
C PHE A 144 5.36 1.92 -11.46
N GLY A 145 4.81 1.90 -12.68
CA GLY A 145 3.53 1.28 -13.02
C GLY A 145 2.38 2.29 -13.15
N ASP A 146 1.39 1.96 -13.99
CA ASP A 146 0.21 2.78 -14.30
C ASP A 146 -1.11 2.11 -13.88
N GLY A 147 -1.08 1.20 -12.90
CA GLY A 147 -2.27 0.49 -12.41
C GLY A 147 -2.93 1.17 -11.20
N ALA A 148 -4.00 0.55 -10.68
CA ALA A 148 -4.77 1.09 -9.55
C ALA A 148 -3.91 1.38 -8.30
N GLN A 149 -2.93 0.52 -7.98
CA GLN A 149 -2.00 0.78 -6.87
C GLN A 149 -1.27 2.12 -7.05
N ALA A 150 -0.73 2.38 -8.23
CA ALA A 150 -0.02 3.62 -8.54
C ALA A 150 -0.92 4.85 -8.39
N VAL A 151 -2.16 4.79 -8.91
CA VAL A 151 -3.15 5.88 -8.80
C VAL A 151 -3.50 6.17 -7.34
N PHE A 152 -3.84 5.14 -6.54
CA PHE A 152 -4.22 5.32 -5.13
C PHE A 152 -3.07 5.80 -4.26
N HIS A 153 -1.82 5.39 -4.55
CA HIS A 153 -0.64 5.91 -3.85
C HIS A 153 -0.48 7.40 -4.11
N VAL A 154 -0.52 7.84 -5.37
CA VAL A 154 -0.44 9.26 -5.71
C VAL A 154 -1.59 10.04 -5.06
N TRP A 155 -2.82 9.55 -5.22
CA TRP A 155 -4.02 10.18 -4.66
C TRP A 155 -3.90 10.42 -3.15
N LEU A 156 -3.68 9.38 -2.34
CA LEU A 156 -3.61 9.52 -0.89
C LEU A 156 -2.42 10.40 -0.43
N HIS A 157 -1.27 10.30 -1.11
CA HIS A 157 -0.12 11.12 -0.76
C HIS A 157 -0.34 12.60 -1.10
N MET A 158 -1.06 12.92 -2.18
CA MET A 158 -1.47 14.30 -2.48
C MET A 158 -2.47 14.87 -1.46
N ARG A 159 -3.27 14.03 -0.79
CA ARG A 159 -4.15 14.47 0.31
C ARG A 159 -3.39 14.92 1.55
N TYR A 160 -2.18 14.38 1.77
CA TYR A 160 -1.36 14.66 2.95
C TYR A 160 -0.20 15.62 2.65
N PHE A 161 0.65 15.27 1.68
CA PHE A 161 1.79 16.08 1.26
C PHE A 161 1.33 17.22 0.37
N ALA A 162 0.92 18.33 0.98
CA ALA A 162 0.43 19.50 0.28
C ALA A 162 1.45 20.10 -0.70
N GLY A 163 2.74 19.81 -0.58
CA GLY A 163 3.78 20.19 -1.55
C GLY A 163 3.87 19.28 -2.78
N LEU A 164 3.28 18.08 -2.76
CA LEU A 164 3.45 17.09 -3.83
C LEU A 164 2.70 17.52 -5.10
N ARG A 165 3.45 17.93 -6.13
CA ARG A 165 2.92 18.50 -7.38
C ARG A 165 3.54 17.94 -8.65
N GLU A 166 4.74 17.38 -8.59
CA GLU A 166 5.42 16.82 -9.75
C GLU A 166 5.39 15.29 -9.69
N ILE A 167 4.54 14.66 -10.51
CA ILE A 167 4.40 13.21 -10.57
C ILE A 167 5.02 12.68 -11.86
N THR A 168 6.07 11.88 -11.74
CA THR A 168 6.65 11.16 -12.88
C THR A 168 6.24 9.69 -12.83
N VAL A 169 5.49 9.23 -13.83
CA VAL A 169 5.03 7.84 -13.93
C VAL A 169 5.90 7.09 -14.94
N VAL A 170 6.60 6.05 -14.48
CA VAL A 170 7.46 5.21 -15.28
C VAL A 170 6.65 4.02 -15.82
N VAL A 171 6.51 3.96 -17.14
CA VAL A 171 5.68 2.96 -17.83
C VAL A 171 6.47 2.13 -18.84
N GLY A 172 6.00 0.91 -19.10
CA GLY A 172 6.60 0.05 -20.13
C GLY A 172 7.98 -0.51 -19.76
N SER A 173 8.29 -0.72 -18.48
CA SER A 173 9.58 -1.32 -18.09
C SER A 173 9.83 -2.68 -18.75
N HIS A 174 8.76 -3.46 -18.99
CA HIS A 174 8.84 -4.78 -19.63
C HIS A 174 8.75 -4.76 -21.16
N LYS A 175 8.27 -3.67 -21.79
CA LYS A 175 8.05 -3.62 -23.25
C LYS A 175 8.36 -2.26 -23.85
N GLN A 176 8.82 -2.23 -25.09
CA GLN A 176 8.98 -0.96 -25.79
C GLN A 176 7.60 -0.33 -26.06
N LEU A 177 7.47 0.96 -25.74
CA LEU A 177 6.28 1.76 -26.02
C LEU A 177 6.59 2.82 -27.09
N SER A 178 5.63 3.08 -27.96
CA SER A 178 5.61 4.27 -28.84
C SER A 178 5.36 5.54 -28.01
N LEU A 179 5.57 6.72 -28.60
CA LEU A 179 5.25 7.99 -27.92
C LEU A 179 3.74 8.15 -27.71
N GLU A 180 2.92 7.70 -28.66
CA GLU A 180 1.46 7.69 -28.57
C GLU A 180 0.97 6.78 -27.44
N GLU A 181 1.52 5.56 -27.30
CA GLU A 181 1.16 4.66 -26.19
C GLU A 181 1.54 5.23 -24.81
N VAL A 182 2.60 6.05 -24.74
CA VAL A 182 3.01 6.73 -23.50
C VAL A 182 2.03 7.88 -23.18
N ASP A 183 1.60 8.63 -24.19
CA ASP A 183 0.61 9.69 -24.04
C ASP A 183 -0.76 9.14 -23.59
N ASP A 184 -1.24 8.06 -24.24
CA ASP A 184 -2.46 7.35 -23.84
C ASP A 184 -2.41 6.86 -22.38
N LYS A 185 -1.23 6.42 -21.93
CA LYS A 185 -1.02 6.02 -20.53
C LYS A 185 -1.08 7.23 -19.59
N GLN A 186 -0.50 8.36 -19.98
CA GLN A 186 -0.54 9.60 -19.21
C GLN A 186 -1.97 10.10 -19.05
N GLN A 187 -2.72 10.17 -20.15
CA GLN A 187 -4.12 10.61 -20.14
C GLN A 187 -4.97 9.70 -19.25
N ARG A 188 -4.87 8.36 -19.41
CA ARG A 188 -5.62 7.42 -18.57
C ARG A 188 -5.27 7.54 -17.09
N PHE A 189 -3.99 7.67 -16.75
CA PHE A 189 -3.56 7.85 -15.36
C PHE A 189 -4.11 9.16 -14.78
N ALA A 190 -4.04 10.26 -15.54
CA ALA A 190 -4.59 11.56 -15.14
C ALA A 190 -6.10 11.47 -14.90
N THR A 191 -6.87 10.91 -15.84
CA THR A 191 -8.31 10.74 -15.70
C THR A 191 -8.70 9.90 -14.49
N GLN A 192 -7.97 8.80 -14.21
CA GLN A 192 -8.23 7.96 -13.03
C GLN A 192 -7.88 8.66 -11.71
N LEU A 193 -6.83 9.48 -11.70
CA LEU A 193 -6.50 10.29 -10.52
C LEU A 193 -7.55 11.38 -10.30
N GLU A 194 -7.95 12.08 -11.36
CA GLU A 194 -8.97 13.13 -11.34
C GLU A 194 -10.32 12.62 -10.86
N SER A 195 -10.72 11.39 -11.23
CA SER A 195 -11.98 10.80 -10.75
C SER A 195 -12.02 10.54 -9.24
N LEU A 196 -10.85 10.40 -8.59
CA LEU A 196 -10.75 10.23 -7.13
C LEU A 196 -10.58 11.56 -6.38
N LEU A 197 -10.19 12.61 -7.08
CA LEU A 197 -9.98 13.94 -6.52
C LEU A 197 -11.34 14.64 -6.40
N SER A 198 -11.92 14.62 -5.20
CA SER A 198 -13.15 15.39 -4.90
C SER A 198 -12.92 16.91 -4.84
N TRP A 199 -11.67 17.35 -4.98
CA TRP A 199 -11.24 18.74 -5.15
C TRP A 199 -10.16 18.81 -6.23
N THR A 200 -10.12 19.91 -6.98
CA THR A 200 -9.02 20.17 -7.91
C THR A 200 -7.82 20.71 -7.10
N PRO A 201 -6.68 20.02 -7.00
CA PRO A 201 -5.49 20.58 -6.37
C PRO A 201 -5.04 21.85 -7.09
N LYS A 202 -4.39 22.78 -6.38
CA LYS A 202 -3.62 23.86 -7.01
C LYS A 202 -2.56 23.21 -7.92
N GLU A 203 -2.61 23.50 -9.22
CA GLU A 203 -1.69 23.07 -10.30
C GLU A 203 -0.71 21.94 -9.95
N TYR A 204 -0.98 20.72 -10.44
CA TYR A 204 -0.05 19.59 -10.42
C TYR A 204 0.26 19.13 -11.85
N SER A 205 1.37 18.41 -12.03
CA SER A 205 1.76 17.84 -13.31
C SER A 205 1.94 16.33 -13.22
N ILE A 206 1.49 15.64 -14.26
CA ILE A 206 1.75 14.22 -14.45
C ILE A 206 2.52 14.06 -15.75
N LYS A 207 3.69 13.43 -15.67
CA LYS A 207 4.52 13.10 -16.82
C LYS A 207 4.77 11.60 -16.87
N CYS A 208 4.37 10.95 -17.96
CA CYS A 208 4.76 9.57 -18.23
C CYS A 208 6.11 9.52 -18.95
N ILE A 209 7.01 8.65 -18.49
CA ILE A 209 8.27 8.35 -19.16
C ILE A 209 8.42 6.85 -19.38
N ARG A 210 9.21 6.47 -20.38
CA ARG A 210 9.48 5.06 -20.69
C ARG A 210 10.46 4.50 -19.66
N GLY A 211 10.15 3.35 -19.06
CA GLY A 211 11.04 2.67 -18.12
C GLY A 211 12.35 2.18 -18.72
N ARG A 212 12.44 2.12 -20.05
CA ARG A 212 13.67 1.82 -20.78
C ARG A 212 14.54 3.05 -21.08
N ASP A 213 14.04 4.25 -20.82
CA ASP A 213 14.82 5.49 -20.88
C ASP A 213 15.54 5.69 -19.53
N GLY A 214 16.65 4.99 -19.37
CA GLY A 214 17.41 4.96 -18.11
C GLY A 214 17.83 6.34 -17.63
N GLU A 215 18.26 7.23 -18.54
CA GLU A 215 18.69 8.58 -18.17
C GLU A 215 17.52 9.41 -17.60
N SER A 216 16.35 9.34 -18.24
CA SER A 216 15.15 10.02 -17.72
C SER A 216 14.67 9.42 -16.39
N VAL A 217 14.74 8.10 -16.23
CA VAL A 217 14.41 7.42 -14.96
C VAL A 217 15.36 7.84 -13.85
N THR A 218 16.68 7.81 -14.07
CA THR A 218 17.70 8.25 -13.10
C THR A 218 17.48 9.71 -12.71
N ARG A 219 17.28 10.62 -13.67
CA ARG A 219 17.01 12.04 -13.37
C ARG A 219 15.77 12.23 -12.49
N ALA A 220 14.69 11.48 -12.77
CA ALA A 220 13.47 11.53 -11.98
C ALA A 220 13.66 10.95 -10.56
N LEU A 221 14.39 9.83 -10.43
CA LEU A 221 14.72 9.23 -9.13
C LEU A 221 15.59 10.16 -8.28
N GLN A 222 16.53 10.88 -8.89
CA GLN A 222 17.38 11.84 -8.19
C GLN A 222 16.58 13.02 -7.65
N SER A 223 15.59 13.56 -8.38
CA SER A 223 14.80 14.70 -7.90
C SER A 223 13.70 14.34 -6.90
N ALA A 224 13.20 13.10 -6.92
CA ALA A 224 12.05 12.70 -6.10
C ALA A 224 12.34 12.51 -4.61
N SER A 225 11.39 12.91 -3.76
CA SER A 225 11.40 12.60 -2.32
C SER A 225 10.65 11.29 -2.03
N LEU A 226 9.64 10.97 -2.85
CA LEU A 226 8.84 9.76 -2.76
C LEU A 226 9.07 8.88 -4.00
N VAL A 227 9.20 7.57 -3.78
CA VAL A 227 9.21 6.58 -4.86
C VAL A 227 8.19 5.50 -4.55
N PHE A 228 7.31 5.20 -5.50
CA PHE A 228 6.34 4.11 -5.39
C PHE A 228 6.67 3.04 -6.42
N THR A 229 6.86 1.80 -5.98
CA THR A 229 7.01 0.66 -6.89
C THR A 229 5.76 -0.21 -6.83
N CYS A 230 4.98 -0.16 -7.92
CA CYS A 230 3.65 -0.76 -8.02
C CYS A 230 3.58 -1.76 -9.18
N THR A 231 4.65 -2.49 -9.44
CA THR A 231 4.80 -3.41 -10.56
C THR A 231 5.03 -4.86 -10.11
N PRO A 232 4.44 -5.86 -10.79
CA PRO A 232 4.75 -7.27 -10.52
C PRO A 232 6.09 -7.68 -11.18
N SER A 233 7.13 -6.85 -11.02
CA SER A 233 8.44 -7.10 -11.64
C SER A 233 9.12 -8.30 -10.99
N SER A 234 9.91 -9.05 -11.77
CA SER A 234 10.80 -10.11 -11.29
C SER A 234 12.26 -9.66 -11.18
N THR A 235 12.54 -8.41 -11.54
CA THR A 235 13.88 -7.82 -11.50
C THR A 235 13.82 -6.38 -11.00
N ALA A 236 14.86 -5.93 -10.30
CA ALA A 236 14.95 -4.55 -9.82
C ALA A 236 14.65 -3.51 -10.92
N LEU A 237 13.89 -2.49 -10.57
CA LEU A 237 13.39 -1.47 -11.51
C LEU A 237 14.40 -0.37 -11.82
N PHE A 238 15.42 -0.23 -10.97
CA PHE A 238 16.48 0.76 -11.04
C PHE A 238 17.69 0.28 -10.23
N ALA A 239 18.85 0.88 -10.44
CA ALA A 239 20.06 0.62 -9.66
C ALA A 239 20.08 1.47 -8.39
N HIS A 240 20.75 1.00 -7.33
CA HIS A 240 20.87 1.79 -6.09
C HIS A 240 21.55 3.14 -6.32
N SER A 241 22.50 3.20 -7.26
CA SER A 241 23.18 4.44 -7.68
C SER A 241 22.25 5.47 -8.32
N ASP A 242 21.10 5.06 -8.88
CA ASP A 242 20.14 6.00 -9.50
C ASP A 242 19.46 6.90 -8.46
N LEU A 243 19.54 6.54 -7.17
CA LEU A 243 19.02 7.33 -6.06
C LEU A 243 20.03 8.38 -5.57
N ALA A 244 21.28 8.37 -6.08
CA ALA A 244 22.33 9.27 -5.63
C ALA A 244 22.05 10.71 -6.10
N GLY A 245 21.73 11.61 -5.15
CA GLY A 245 21.49 13.03 -5.40
C GLY A 245 20.10 13.51 -4.95
N GLY A 246 19.90 14.82 -5.08
CA GLY A 246 18.64 15.50 -4.75
C GLY A 246 18.32 15.55 -3.25
N PRO A 247 17.06 15.29 -2.84
CA PRO A 247 16.64 15.43 -1.44
C PRO A 247 17.50 14.61 -0.47
N LYS A 248 17.82 15.20 0.68
CA LYS A 248 18.55 14.51 1.76
C LYS A 248 17.78 13.33 2.35
N ARG A 249 16.46 13.27 2.14
CA ARG A 249 15.62 12.18 2.61
C ARG A 249 14.71 11.71 1.50
N LYS A 250 14.77 10.41 1.23
CA LYS A 250 13.89 9.72 0.28
C LYS A 250 13.14 8.61 1.01
N HIS A 251 11.90 8.39 0.63
CA HIS A 251 11.12 7.24 1.12
C HIS A 251 10.55 6.46 -0.06
N ILE A 252 10.72 5.15 -0.01
CA ILE A 252 10.31 4.23 -1.08
C ILE A 252 9.22 3.32 -0.52
N CYS A 253 8.04 3.32 -1.13
CA CYS A 253 7.00 2.34 -0.82
C CYS A 253 6.95 1.28 -1.93
N ALA A 254 7.30 0.04 -1.59
CA ALA A 254 7.42 -1.07 -2.53
C ALA A 254 6.33 -2.12 -2.29
N VAL A 255 5.36 -2.16 -3.20
CA VAL A 255 4.09 -2.89 -2.99
C VAL A 255 3.73 -3.83 -4.14
N GLY A 256 4.42 -3.75 -5.28
CA GLY A 256 4.14 -4.58 -6.46
C GLY A 256 4.70 -6.00 -6.38
N SER A 257 5.75 -6.21 -5.59
CA SER A 257 6.43 -7.51 -5.40
C SER A 257 5.90 -8.27 -4.17
N TYR A 258 4.97 -9.20 -4.39
CA TYR A 258 4.28 -9.95 -3.31
C TYR A 258 4.44 -11.47 -3.42
N THR A 259 5.38 -11.95 -4.23
CA THR A 259 5.74 -13.37 -4.30
C THR A 259 7.27 -13.55 -4.25
N PRO A 260 7.79 -14.73 -3.87
CA PRO A 260 9.23 -14.96 -3.74
C PRO A 260 10.02 -14.71 -5.02
N SER A 261 9.40 -14.91 -6.19
CA SER A 261 10.02 -14.69 -7.50
C SER A 261 9.96 -13.22 -7.97
N MET A 262 9.17 -12.37 -7.32
CA MET A 262 9.06 -10.95 -7.68
C MET A 262 10.14 -10.12 -6.99
N CYS A 263 10.69 -9.15 -7.71
CA CYS A 263 11.70 -8.24 -7.22
C CYS A 263 11.53 -6.88 -7.91
N GLU A 264 11.36 -5.81 -7.14
CA GLU A 264 11.28 -4.42 -7.63
C GLU A 264 12.47 -3.57 -7.19
N LEU A 265 13.11 -3.93 -6.07
CA LEU A 265 14.15 -3.13 -5.43
C LEU A 265 15.54 -3.77 -5.62
N PRO A 266 16.58 -2.97 -5.87
CA PRO A 266 17.95 -3.49 -5.95
C PRO A 266 18.43 -3.98 -4.58
N ARG A 267 19.25 -5.04 -4.60
CA ARG A 267 19.83 -5.64 -3.40
C ARG A 267 20.56 -4.63 -2.52
N ASP A 268 21.38 -3.78 -3.12
CA ASP A 268 22.22 -2.83 -2.39
C ASP A 268 21.39 -1.80 -1.60
N LEU A 269 20.23 -1.40 -2.13
CA LEU A 269 19.29 -0.53 -1.42
C LEU A 269 18.74 -1.21 -0.16
N ILE A 270 18.35 -2.48 -0.26
CA ILE A 270 17.80 -3.24 0.86
C ILE A 270 18.89 -3.44 1.92
N CYS A 271 20.10 -3.80 1.51
CA CYS A 271 21.23 -3.96 2.42
C CYS A 271 21.56 -2.65 3.13
N ALA A 272 21.56 -1.51 2.43
CA ALA A 272 21.79 -0.19 3.01
C ALA A 272 20.68 0.19 4.02
N ALA A 273 19.42 -0.01 3.64
CA ALA A 273 18.28 0.27 4.53
C ALA A 273 18.29 -0.64 5.77
N ALA A 274 18.61 -1.92 5.62
CA ALA A 274 18.69 -2.89 6.72
C ALA A 274 19.85 -2.62 7.69
N ALA A 275 20.87 -1.88 7.26
CA ALA A 275 21.99 -1.46 8.10
C ALA A 275 21.66 -0.21 8.96
N MET A 276 20.55 0.47 8.65
CA MET A 276 20.10 1.67 9.35
C MET A 276 18.83 1.36 10.16
N SER A 277 18.89 1.58 11.48
CA SER A 277 17.74 1.36 12.36
C SER A 277 16.51 2.12 11.88
N GLY A 278 15.38 1.41 11.72
CA GLY A 278 14.10 1.98 11.30
C GLY A 278 14.00 2.37 9.81
N ALA A 279 15.04 2.17 9.00
CA ALA A 279 15.00 2.54 7.57
C ALA A 279 14.44 1.43 6.66
N LEU A 280 14.28 0.21 7.17
CA LEU A 280 13.61 -0.89 6.47
C LEU A 280 12.37 -1.32 7.24
N VAL A 281 11.21 -0.84 6.79
CA VAL A 281 9.90 -1.06 7.40
C VAL A 281 9.11 -2.07 6.58
N VAL A 282 8.35 -2.93 7.24
CA VAL A 282 7.47 -3.93 6.60
C VAL A 282 6.06 -3.87 7.17
N ASP A 283 5.07 -4.37 6.43
CA ASP A 283 3.71 -4.54 6.98
C ASP A 283 3.64 -5.69 7.99
N SER A 284 4.23 -6.83 7.65
CA SER A 284 4.41 -7.97 8.55
C SER A 284 5.76 -8.65 8.29
N ALA A 285 6.57 -8.78 9.33
CA ALA A 285 7.87 -9.45 9.25
C ALA A 285 7.72 -10.91 8.82
N GLU A 286 6.72 -11.63 9.37
CA GLU A 286 6.47 -13.02 9.03
C GLU A 286 6.00 -13.21 7.58
N ALA A 287 5.05 -12.39 7.13
CA ALA A 287 4.57 -12.45 5.75
C ALA A 287 5.70 -12.11 4.76
N CYS A 288 6.47 -11.05 5.05
CA CYS A 288 7.63 -10.67 4.22
C CYS A 288 8.73 -11.76 4.21
N ALA A 289 8.96 -12.46 5.31
CA ALA A 289 9.91 -13.56 5.40
C ALA A 289 9.51 -14.80 4.57
N THR A 290 8.28 -14.82 4.04
CA THR A 290 7.78 -15.88 3.14
C THR A 290 7.52 -15.38 1.72
N GLU A 291 7.02 -14.15 1.56
CA GLU A 291 6.46 -13.68 0.28
C GLU A 291 7.28 -12.55 -0.39
N ALA A 292 8.07 -11.77 0.36
CA ALA A 292 8.72 -10.58 -0.18
C ALA A 292 10.02 -10.92 -0.93
N GLY A 293 9.91 -11.30 -2.21
CA GLY A 293 11.06 -11.73 -3.01
C GLY A 293 12.27 -10.79 -2.99
N CYS A 294 12.07 -9.46 -3.03
CA CYS A 294 13.19 -8.50 -2.91
C CYS A 294 14.00 -8.71 -1.61
N LEU A 295 13.32 -8.91 -0.48
CA LEU A 295 13.95 -9.08 0.82
C LEU A 295 14.62 -10.45 0.92
N LEU A 296 13.94 -11.50 0.46
CA LEU A 296 14.46 -12.89 0.47
C LEU A 296 15.70 -13.06 -0.39
N GLN A 297 15.79 -12.32 -1.51
CA GLN A 297 16.94 -12.34 -2.40
C GLN A 297 18.10 -11.45 -1.89
N ALA A 298 17.80 -10.41 -1.11
CA ALA A 298 18.80 -9.48 -0.61
C ALA A 298 19.44 -9.92 0.72
N LEU A 299 18.60 -10.31 1.68
CA LEU A 299 18.99 -10.69 3.04
C LEU A 299 19.35 -12.18 3.13
N PRO A 300 20.24 -12.59 4.06
CA PRO A 300 20.81 -13.94 4.06
C PRO A 300 19.83 -15.05 4.48
N SER A 301 18.70 -14.72 5.12
CA SER A 301 17.72 -15.70 5.59
C SER A 301 16.37 -15.05 5.92
N ALA A 302 15.31 -15.85 6.01
CA ALA A 302 14.00 -15.44 6.55
C ALA A 302 14.14 -14.84 7.97
N GLU A 303 15.04 -15.39 8.79
CA GLU A 303 15.33 -14.85 10.12
C GLU A 303 15.97 -13.47 10.07
N ALA A 304 16.81 -13.19 9.07
CA ALA A 304 17.33 -11.85 8.86
C ALA A 304 16.23 -10.87 8.43
N VAL A 305 15.20 -11.31 7.70
CA VAL A 305 14.02 -10.47 7.41
C VAL A 305 13.32 -10.12 8.73
N ARG A 306 13.05 -11.10 9.59
CA ARG A 306 12.35 -10.89 10.87
C ARG A 306 13.07 -9.95 11.83
N THR A 307 14.40 -10.06 11.88
CA THR A 307 15.22 -9.33 12.86
C THR A 307 15.71 -7.98 12.37
N ARG A 308 15.84 -7.77 11.05
CA ARG A 308 16.34 -6.50 10.47
C ARG A 308 15.25 -5.56 10.00
N CYS A 309 14.04 -6.06 9.77
CA CYS A 309 12.90 -5.21 9.42
C CYS A 309 12.17 -4.75 10.67
N VAL A 310 11.61 -3.54 10.62
CA VAL A 310 10.70 -3.03 11.65
C VAL A 310 9.27 -3.12 11.13
N GLU A 311 8.36 -3.70 11.89
CA GLU A 311 6.96 -3.72 11.49
C GLU A 311 6.32 -2.35 11.63
N LEU A 312 5.57 -1.92 10.62
CA LEU A 312 4.88 -0.62 10.60
C LEU A 312 3.93 -0.48 11.80
N GLY A 313 3.28 -1.57 12.21
CA GLY A 313 2.44 -1.60 13.42
C GLY A 313 3.16 -1.12 14.68
N ALA A 314 4.45 -1.48 14.85
CA ALA A 314 5.25 -1.09 16.02
C ALA A 314 5.60 0.40 16.04
N LEU A 315 5.56 1.06 14.87
CA LEU A 315 5.89 2.47 14.71
C LEU A 315 4.67 3.38 14.76
N LEU A 316 3.47 2.81 14.67
CA LEU A 316 2.23 3.57 14.69
C LEU A 316 1.72 3.77 16.12
N PRO A 317 1.02 4.88 16.40
CA PRO A 317 0.28 5.05 17.65
C PRO A 317 -0.68 3.88 17.91
N LYS A 318 -1.02 3.63 19.17
CA LYS A 318 -2.12 2.69 19.45
C LYS A 318 -3.43 3.21 18.84
N PRO A 319 -4.26 2.35 18.23
CA PRO A 319 -5.50 2.78 17.58
C PRO A 319 -6.50 3.47 18.52
N GLU A 320 -6.48 3.11 19.81
CA GLU A 320 -7.33 3.68 20.86
C GLU A 320 -6.81 5.02 21.40
N ALA A 321 -5.59 5.42 21.03
CA ALA A 321 -5.01 6.67 21.47
C ALA A 321 -5.70 7.86 20.79
N GLY A 322 -5.84 8.98 21.51
CA GLY A 322 -6.28 10.25 20.93
C GLY A 322 -7.44 10.89 21.68
N GLY A 323 -7.15 11.53 22.82
CA GLY A 323 -8.12 12.32 23.59
C GLY A 323 -8.63 13.57 22.85
N GLY A 324 -9.30 13.40 21.72
CA GLY A 324 -9.84 14.44 20.84
C GLY A 324 -8.98 14.79 19.61
N GLU A 325 -7.74 14.29 19.53
CA GLU A 325 -6.85 14.48 18.36
C GLU A 325 -7.19 13.49 17.24
N GLY A 326 -7.07 13.92 15.97
CA GLY A 326 -7.18 13.02 14.83
C GLY A 326 -5.97 12.09 14.70
N TYR A 327 -6.19 10.90 14.15
CA TYR A 327 -5.14 9.88 14.07
C TYR A 327 -3.93 10.30 13.21
N VAL A 328 -4.12 11.10 12.16
CA VAL A 328 -3.01 11.68 11.38
C VAL A 328 -2.05 12.46 12.27
N GLN A 329 -2.58 13.30 13.17
CA GLN A 329 -1.76 14.10 14.10
C GLN A 329 -0.97 13.23 15.09
N LEU A 330 -1.53 12.07 15.47
CA LEU A 330 -0.80 11.11 16.30
C LEU A 330 0.38 10.50 15.54
N VAL A 331 0.19 10.12 14.26
CA VAL A 331 1.28 9.60 13.42
C VAL A 331 2.35 10.67 13.18
N GLU A 332 1.97 11.93 12.99
CA GLU A 332 2.90 13.06 12.89
C GLU A 332 3.74 13.24 14.16
N ARG A 333 3.13 13.05 15.33
CA ARG A 333 3.85 13.10 16.61
C ARG A 333 4.87 11.96 16.70
N GLU A 334 4.51 10.74 16.32
CA GLU A 334 5.47 9.62 16.29
C GLU A 334 6.60 9.88 15.29
N ALA A 335 6.32 10.48 14.12
CA ALA A 335 7.36 10.91 13.19
C ALA A 335 8.37 11.89 13.82
N ARG A 336 7.95 12.69 14.81
CA ARG A 336 8.81 13.61 15.59
C ARG A 336 9.67 12.93 16.66
N VAL A 337 9.32 11.71 17.05
CA VAL A 337 10.03 10.96 18.09
C VAL A 337 10.94 9.91 17.47
N CYS A 338 10.43 9.15 16.51
CA CYS A 338 11.08 7.96 15.94
C CYS A 338 12.05 8.26 14.79
N GLY A 339 12.44 9.53 14.58
CA GLY A 339 12.98 10.04 13.32
C GLY A 339 13.92 9.08 12.61
N VAL A 340 13.42 8.46 11.54
CA VAL A 340 14.14 7.42 10.79
C VAL A 340 15.46 8.01 10.28
N GLY A 341 16.60 7.49 10.75
CA GLY A 341 17.92 7.99 10.38
C GLY A 341 18.23 9.41 10.89
N GLU A 342 17.68 9.84 12.03
CA GLU A 342 18.21 10.98 12.77
C GLU A 342 19.63 10.69 13.28
N GLY A 343 20.58 11.57 12.98
CA GLY A 343 22.00 11.41 13.32
C GLY A 343 22.88 10.76 12.23
N ALA A 344 22.28 10.20 11.17
CA ALA A 344 23.05 9.76 10.01
C ALA A 344 23.56 10.98 9.23
N GLY A 345 24.87 11.22 9.23
CA GLY A 345 25.47 12.23 8.36
C GLY A 345 25.32 11.80 6.90
N GLY A 346 24.52 12.51 6.11
CA GLY A 346 24.37 12.24 4.67
C GLY A 346 22.93 12.20 4.17
N SER A 347 22.73 11.68 2.96
CA SER A 347 21.39 11.40 2.41
C SER A 347 20.88 10.07 2.93
N VAL A 348 19.60 10.02 3.33
CA VAL A 348 18.95 8.83 3.90
C VAL A 348 17.84 8.38 2.97
N THR A 349 17.90 7.13 2.54
CA THR A 349 16.80 6.46 1.84
C THR A 349 16.20 5.40 2.74
N SER A 350 14.91 5.53 3.04
CA SER A 350 14.13 4.54 3.78
C SER A 350 13.19 3.79 2.84
N VAL A 351 12.84 2.56 3.21
CA VAL A 351 12.02 1.64 2.43
C VAL A 351 10.90 1.11 3.30
N PHE A 352 9.67 1.20 2.80
CA PHE A 352 8.54 0.42 3.26
C PHE A 352 8.25 -0.68 2.24
N LYS A 353 8.34 -1.95 2.65
CA LYS A 353 7.97 -3.11 1.82
C LYS A 353 6.66 -3.70 2.34
N SER A 354 5.65 -3.78 1.47
CA SER A 354 4.39 -4.44 1.79
C SER A 354 4.14 -5.62 0.85
N VAL A 355 3.65 -6.73 1.40
CA VAL A 355 3.11 -7.88 0.64
C VAL A 355 1.59 -7.99 0.74
N GLY A 356 1.01 -7.26 1.71
CA GLY A 356 -0.41 -7.21 1.98
C GLY A 356 -0.88 -8.39 2.82
N VAL A 357 -1.51 -8.08 3.95
CA VAL A 357 -1.97 -9.07 4.92
C VAL A 357 -3.49 -9.00 5.08
N GLY A 358 -4.14 -10.16 5.26
CA GLY A 358 -5.60 -10.28 5.21
C GLY A 358 -6.33 -9.39 6.21
N VAL A 359 -5.74 -9.13 7.38
CA VAL A 359 -6.29 -8.21 8.39
C VAL A 359 -6.45 -6.77 7.91
N GLN A 360 -5.65 -6.33 6.92
CA GLN A 360 -5.84 -5.00 6.32
C GLN A 360 -7.11 -4.94 5.49
N ASP A 361 -7.43 -6.04 4.80
CA ASP A 361 -8.66 -6.19 4.02
C ASP A 361 -9.89 -6.26 4.95
N VAL A 362 -9.75 -6.81 6.17
CA VAL A 362 -10.79 -6.79 7.21
C VAL A 362 -11.11 -5.36 7.62
N GLU A 363 -10.11 -4.61 8.09
CA GLU A 363 -10.35 -3.28 8.66
C GLU A 363 -10.76 -2.24 7.63
N ILE A 364 -10.29 -2.34 6.38
CA ILE A 364 -10.76 -1.42 5.34
C ILE A 364 -12.21 -1.67 4.97
N THR A 365 -12.63 -2.94 4.95
CA THR A 365 -14.04 -3.28 4.68
C THR A 365 -14.94 -2.85 5.81
N LYS A 366 -14.54 -3.05 7.07
CA LYS A 366 -15.29 -2.54 8.24
C LYS A 366 -15.45 -1.02 8.18
N LEU A 367 -14.38 -0.28 7.84
CA LEU A 367 -14.44 1.17 7.67
C LEU A 367 -15.44 1.56 6.56
N VAL A 368 -15.36 0.93 5.39
CA VAL A 368 -16.28 1.17 4.27
C VAL A 368 -17.73 0.90 4.66
N VAL A 369 -17.99 -0.24 5.32
CA VAL A 369 -19.34 -0.58 5.82
C VAL A 369 -19.83 0.44 6.83
N SER A 370 -18.99 0.88 7.76
CA SER A 370 -19.38 1.88 8.77
C SER A 370 -19.75 3.25 8.17
N LEU A 371 -19.21 3.58 7.00
CA LEU A 371 -19.45 4.84 6.29
C LEU A 371 -20.50 4.72 5.18
N ALA A 372 -20.92 3.50 4.84
CA ALA A 372 -21.91 3.24 3.80
C ALA A 372 -23.25 3.90 4.15
N GLY A 373 -23.68 3.86 5.41
CA GLY A 373 -25.03 4.28 5.79
C GLY A 373 -26.04 3.47 4.97
N ASP A 374 -26.94 4.13 4.24
CA ASP A 374 -27.94 3.49 3.38
C ASP A 374 -27.45 3.16 1.95
N VAL A 375 -26.16 3.37 1.65
CA VAL A 375 -25.58 3.02 0.34
C VAL A 375 -25.57 1.50 0.15
N GLY A 376 -25.97 1.05 -1.04
CA GLY A 376 -26.08 -0.37 -1.41
C GLY A 376 -27.52 -0.85 -1.50
N VAL A 377 -27.68 -2.14 -1.81
CA VAL A 377 -28.98 -2.80 -1.97
C VAL A 377 -29.16 -3.86 -0.89
N ASP A 378 -30.29 -3.79 -0.17
CA ASP A 378 -30.67 -4.84 0.77
C ASP A 378 -31.24 -6.05 0.03
N VAL A 379 -30.59 -7.20 0.23
CA VAL A 379 -30.97 -8.50 -0.33
C VAL A 379 -31.46 -9.38 0.81
N ALA A 380 -32.72 -9.83 0.72
CA ALA A 380 -33.25 -10.86 1.59
C ALA A 380 -32.52 -12.18 1.29
N PHE A 381 -31.90 -12.74 2.33
CA PHE A 381 -31.22 -14.03 2.26
C PHE A 381 -31.99 -15.04 3.11
#